data_AF-A0A9D6L6B9-F1
#
_entry.id   AF-A0A9D6L6B9-F1
#
_cell.length_a   1.000
_cell.length_b   1.000
_cell.length_c   1.000
_cell.angle_alpha   90.00
_cell.angle_beta   90.00
_cell.angle_gamma   90.00
#
_symmetry.space_group_name_H-M   'P 1'
#
loop_
_entity.id
_entity.type
_entity.pdbx_description
1 polymer ?
#
loop_
_entity_poly.entity_id
_entity_poly.type
_entity_poly.pdbx_seq_one_letter_code
_entity_poly.pdbx_strand_id
1 'polypeptide(L)'
;MRGKTSVKFSEAVKIAASSLWAHKLRSVLTLLGVVIGVMAVIVVVSLINGLNAYVAEKVFNLGADVFLVNRGPIIPLNIDDFLETQKRKKFTLEDFEAVRES
;
A
#
# COMPACT_ATOMS: atom_id res chain seq x y z
N MET A 1 31.21 49.77 -1.28
CA MET A 1 30.64 49.08 -0.11
C MET A 1 29.33 48.39 -0.55
N ARG A 2 29.32 47.07 -0.78
CA ARG A 2 28.14 46.33 -1.32
C ARG A 2 27.32 45.79 -0.14
N GLY A 3 26.14 46.38 0.08
CA GLY A 3 25.20 45.99 1.13
C GLY A 3 24.70 44.56 0.92
N LYS A 4 24.90 43.73 1.94
CA LYS A 4 24.43 42.35 2.02
C LYS A 4 22.93 42.40 2.34
N THR A 5 22.06 42.44 1.33
CA THR A 5 20.61 42.24 1.51
C THR A 5 20.37 40.78 1.90
N SER A 6 20.56 40.48 3.18
CA SER A 6 20.12 39.23 3.77
C SER A 6 18.60 39.28 3.83
N VAL A 7 17.94 38.79 2.79
CA VAL A 7 16.48 38.60 2.79
C VAL A 7 16.17 37.71 4.00
N LYS A 8 15.46 38.27 4.98
CA LYS A 8 15.04 37.51 6.16
C LYS A 8 14.01 36.48 5.68
N PHE A 9 14.08 35.26 6.21
CA PHE A 9 13.15 34.18 5.85
C PHE A 9 11.68 34.62 5.97
N SER A 10 11.35 35.41 7.02
CA SER A 10 10.02 36.00 7.20
C SER A 10 9.58 36.91 6.07
N GLU A 11 10.52 37.64 5.46
CA GLU A 11 10.26 38.55 4.34
C GLU A 11 10.07 37.77 3.04
N ALA A 12 10.87 36.73 2.81
CA ALA A 12 10.69 35.81 1.69
C ALA A 12 9.32 35.11 1.72
N VAL A 13 8.90 34.63 2.90
CA VAL A 13 7.56 34.03 3.10
C VAL A 13 6.45 35.05 2.82
N LYS A 14 6.61 36.29 3.28
CA LYS A 14 5.62 37.36 3.05
C LYS A 14 5.48 37.69 1.55
N ILE A 15 6.59 37.75 0.83
CA ILE A 15 6.60 37.98 -0.62
C ILE A 15 5.92 36.82 -1.35
N ALA A 16 6.29 35.57 -1.03
CA ALA A 16 5.68 34.38 -1.63
C ALA A 16 4.15 34.31 -1.36
N ALA A 17 3.72 34.60 -0.14
CA ALA A 17 2.30 34.63 0.23
C ALA A 17 1.52 35.70 -0.56
N SER A 18 2.09 36.88 -0.74
CA SER A 18 1.47 37.92 -1.57
C SER A 18 1.31 37.49 -3.04
N SER A 19 2.31 36.79 -3.59
CA SER A 19 2.27 36.25 -4.96
C SER A 19 1.23 35.14 -5.14
N LEU A 20 1.07 34.25 -4.14
CA LEU A 20 0.02 33.22 -4.12
C LEU A 20 -1.38 33.84 -4.11
N TRP A 21 -1.57 34.94 -3.36
CA TRP A 21 -2.83 35.68 -3.30
C TRP A 21 -3.14 36.51 -4.56
N ALA A 22 -2.13 36.93 -5.32
CA ALA A 22 -2.33 37.62 -6.59
C ALA A 22 -2.94 36.71 -7.68
N HIS A 23 -2.65 35.39 -7.64
CA HIS A 23 -3.14 34.42 -8.63
C HIS A 23 -4.00 33.31 -7.99
N LYS A 24 -5.13 33.72 -7.41
CA LYS A 24 -6.04 32.82 -6.67
C LYS A 24 -6.47 31.58 -7.46
N LEU A 25 -6.87 31.73 -8.73
CA LEU A 25 -7.35 30.60 -9.55
C LEU A 25 -6.26 29.54 -9.79
N ARG A 26 -5.05 30.00 -10.14
CA ARG A 26 -3.91 29.11 -10.42
C ARG A 26 -3.48 28.38 -9.16
N SER A 27 -3.28 29.11 -8.05
CA SER A 27 -2.87 28.54 -6.77
C SER A 27 -3.87 27.51 -6.22
N VAL A 28 -5.18 27.79 -6.35
CA VAL A 28 -6.23 26.90 -5.86
C VAL A 28 -6.27 25.62 -6.70
N LEU A 29 -6.21 25.72 -8.04
CA LEU A 29 -6.27 24.54 -8.90
C LEU A 29 -5.06 23.63 -8.73
N THR A 30 -3.86 24.18 -8.55
CA THR A 30 -2.65 23.38 -8.29
C THR A 30 -2.70 22.69 -6.93
N LEU A 31 -3.20 23.39 -5.90
CA LEU A 31 -3.35 22.80 -4.57
C LEU A 31 -4.37 21.64 -4.59
N LEU A 32 -5.53 21.86 -5.22
CA LEU A 32 -6.56 20.84 -5.35
C LEU A 32 -6.04 19.60 -6.08
N GLY A 33 -5.32 19.78 -7.19
CA GLY A 33 -4.74 18.67 -7.94
C GLY A 33 -3.79 17.81 -7.11
N VAL A 34 -2.86 18.45 -6.39
CA VAL A 34 -1.91 17.73 -5.52
C VAL A 34 -2.62 17.03 -4.37
N VAL A 35 -3.58 17.70 -3.72
CA VAL A 35 -4.33 17.10 -2.60
C VAL A 35 -5.12 15.88 -3.06
N ILE A 36 -5.86 15.97 -4.16
CA ILE A 36 -6.64 14.84 -4.69
C ILE A 36 -5.70 13.70 -5.10
N GLY A 37 -4.58 14.01 -5.76
CA GLY A 37 -3.59 13.01 -6.18
C GLY A 37 -2.99 12.24 -5.00
N VAL A 38 -2.53 12.94 -3.97
CA VAL A 38 -1.94 12.32 -2.77
C VAL A 38 -3.00 11.54 -1.99
N MET A 39 -4.21 12.06 -1.86
CA MET A 39 -5.30 11.36 -1.17
C MET A 39 -5.67 10.04 -1.85
N ALA A 40 -5.77 10.01 -3.18
CA ALA A 40 -6.07 8.78 -3.92
C ALA A 40 -5.01 7.69 -3.66
N VAL A 41 -3.73 8.06 -3.68
CA VAL A 41 -2.63 7.13 -3.40
C VAL A 41 -2.69 6.62 -1.95
N ILE A 42 -2.91 7.50 -0.97
CA ILE A 42 -3.01 7.11 0.45
C ILE A 42 -4.16 6.12 0.65
N VAL A 43 -5.33 6.38 0.05
CA VAL A 43 -6.51 5.49 0.15
C VAL A 43 -6.21 4.11 -0.40
N VAL A 44 -5.64 4.02 -1.61
CA VAL A 44 -5.32 2.73 -2.24
C VAL A 44 -4.30 1.95 -1.40
N VAL A 45 -3.23 2.59 -0.96
CA VAL A 45 -2.19 1.94 -0.13
C VAL A 45 -2.78 1.46 1.19
N SER A 46 -3.59 2.29 1.85
CA SER A 46 -4.23 1.94 3.12
C SER A 46 -5.19 0.76 2.96
N LEU A 47 -5.97 0.74 1.86
CA LEU A 47 -6.88 -0.35 1.55
C LEU A 47 -6.12 -1.66 1.31
N ILE A 48 -5.06 -1.64 0.49
CA ILE A 48 -4.23 -2.81 0.21
C ILE A 48 -3.66 -3.38 1.52
N ASN A 49 -3.09 -2.52 2.35
CA ASN A 49 -2.52 -2.94 3.63
C ASN A 49 -3.58 -3.48 4.60
N GLY A 50 -4.75 -2.83 4.66
CA GLY A 50 -5.87 -3.28 5.49
C GLY A 50 -6.42 -4.64 5.06
N LEU A 51 -6.54 -4.88 3.76
CA LEU A 51 -6.97 -6.18 3.22
C LEU A 51 -5.94 -7.28 3.52
N ASN A 52 -4.65 -6.99 3.35
CA ASN A 52 -3.59 -7.95 3.70
C ASN A 52 -3.64 -8.34 5.18
N ALA A 53 -3.82 -7.36 6.07
CA ALA A 53 -3.96 -7.59 7.50
C ALA A 53 -5.24 -8.39 7.84
N TYR A 54 -6.38 -8.04 7.23
CA TYR A 54 -7.65 -8.72 7.44
C TYR A 54 -7.60 -10.19 6.97
N VAL A 55 -7.00 -10.45 5.80
CA VAL A 55 -6.84 -11.81 5.28
C VAL A 55 -5.89 -12.60 6.16
N ALA A 56 -4.74 -12.03 6.55
CA ALA A 56 -3.83 -12.66 7.49
C ALA A 56 -4.57 -13.04 8.78
N GLU A 57 -5.27 -12.10 9.40
CA GLU A 57 -6.05 -12.34 10.61
C GLU A 57 -7.11 -13.43 10.42
N LYS A 58 -7.86 -13.44 9.32
CA LYS A 58 -8.90 -14.45 9.07
C LYS A 58 -8.32 -15.84 8.83
N VAL A 59 -7.17 -15.93 8.17
CA VAL A 59 -6.45 -17.17 7.90
C VAL A 59 -5.81 -17.71 9.19
N PHE A 60 -5.22 -16.84 10.02
CA PHE A 60 -4.59 -17.24 11.28
C PHE A 60 -5.59 -17.47 12.43
N ASN A 61 -6.79 -16.86 12.40
CA ASN A 61 -7.84 -17.05 13.42
C ASN A 61 -8.60 -18.38 13.34
N LEU A 62 -8.25 -19.29 12.44
CA LEU A 62 -8.80 -20.65 12.52
C LEU A 62 -8.26 -21.46 13.72
N GLY A 63 -7.40 -20.85 14.56
CA GLY A 63 -6.93 -21.43 15.82
C GLY A 63 -5.72 -22.33 15.62
N ALA A 64 -4.85 -22.40 16.62
CA ALA A 64 -3.62 -23.21 16.62
C ALA A 64 -3.84 -24.73 16.44
N ASP A 65 -5.08 -25.15 16.18
CA ASP A 65 -5.53 -26.54 16.02
C ASP A 65 -6.00 -26.85 14.58
N VAL A 66 -5.87 -25.92 13.63
CA VAL A 66 -6.03 -26.22 12.20
C VAL A 66 -4.70 -26.17 11.45
N PHE A 67 -4.44 -27.23 10.69
CA PHE A 67 -3.31 -27.28 9.76
C PHE A 67 -3.80 -26.84 8.37
N LEU A 68 -3.38 -25.65 7.95
CA LEU A 68 -3.70 -25.12 6.62
C LEU A 68 -2.69 -25.64 5.58
N VAL A 69 -3.05 -26.69 4.87
CA VAL A 69 -2.25 -27.23 3.76
C VAL A 69 -2.68 -26.54 2.46
N ASN A 70 -1.81 -25.66 1.94
CA ASN A 70 -2.04 -24.95 0.68
C ASN A 70 -0.93 -25.28 -0.33
N ARG A 71 -1.30 -25.55 -1.59
CA ARG A 71 -0.35 -25.99 -2.64
C ARG A 71 0.55 -24.86 -3.14
N GLY A 72 0.06 -23.63 -3.07
CA GLY A 72 0.74 -22.43 -3.54
C GLY A 72 0.61 -21.29 -2.55
N PRO A 73 1.29 -20.17 -2.82
CA PRO A 73 1.14 -18.97 -2.01
C PRO A 73 -0.33 -18.55 -1.98
N ILE A 74 -0.83 -18.22 -0.79
CA ILE A 74 -2.22 -17.81 -0.55
C ILE A 74 -2.57 -16.58 -1.40
N ILE A 75 -1.57 -15.75 -1.70
CA ILE A 75 -1.67 -14.60 -2.59
C ILE A 75 -0.54 -14.71 -3.63
N PRO A 76 -0.82 -15.24 -4.84
CA PRO A 76 0.15 -15.20 -5.92
C PRO A 76 0.24 -13.78 -6.46
N LEU A 77 1.33 -13.07 -6.14
CA LEU A 77 1.60 -11.74 -6.67
C LEU A 77 2.31 -11.78 -8.03
N ASN A 78 2.75 -12.98 -8.47
CA ASN A 78 3.45 -13.20 -9.73
C ASN A 78 2.85 -14.39 -10.48
N ILE A 79 2.93 -14.34 -11.82
CA ILE A 79 2.42 -15.39 -12.72
C ILE A 79 3.29 -16.65 -12.63
N ASP A 80 4.60 -16.50 -12.38
CA ASP A 80 5.53 -17.61 -12.25
C ASP A 80 5.18 -18.49 -11.03
N ASP A 81 4.83 -17.87 -9.90
CA ASP A 81 4.38 -18.56 -8.69
C ASP A 81 3.12 -19.40 -8.94
N PHE A 82 2.21 -18.92 -9.81
CA PHE A 82 0.99 -19.62 -10.18
C PHE A 82 1.26 -20.82 -11.10
N LEU A 83 2.15 -20.66 -12.09
CA LEU A 83 2.55 -21.74 -12.99
C LEU A 83 3.29 -22.85 -12.26
N GLU A 84 4.17 -22.51 -11.32
CA GLU A 84 4.84 -23.50 -10.47
C GLU A 84 3.86 -24.23 -9.55
N THR A 85 2.89 -23.52 -8.98
CA THR A 85 1.85 -24.13 -8.14
C THR A 85 1.02 -25.16 -8.91
N GLN A 86 0.74 -24.92 -10.20
CA GLN A 86 0.04 -25.89 -11.05
C GLN A 86 0.89 -27.12 -11.40
N LYS A 87 2.21 -26.99 -11.44
CA LYS A 87 3.16 -28.10 -11.69
C LYS A 87 3.36 -29.00 -10.47
N ARG A 88 3.02 -28.54 -9.25
CA ARG A 88 3.13 -29.33 -8.01
C ARG A 88 2.07 -30.44 -7.95
N LYS A 89 2.43 -31.59 -7.36
CA LYS A 89 1.56 -32.77 -7.22
C LYS A 89 0.23 -32.39 -6.56
N LYS A 90 -0.88 -32.96 -7.06
CA LYS A 90 -2.20 -32.74 -6.46
C LYS A 90 -2.30 -33.50 -5.13
N PHE A 91 -2.55 -32.79 -4.02
CA PHE A 91 -2.93 -33.43 -2.76
C PHE A 91 -4.21 -34.24 -2.99
N THR A 92 -4.13 -35.55 -2.79
CA THR A 92 -5.29 -36.45 -2.89
C THR A 92 -5.84 -36.74 -1.49
N LEU A 93 -7.09 -37.19 -1.43
CA LEU A 93 -7.74 -37.51 -0.16
C LEU A 93 -6.97 -38.59 0.64
N GLU A 94 -6.25 -39.47 -0.07
CA GLU A 94 -5.36 -40.49 0.50
C GLU A 94 -4.21 -39.90 1.31
N ASP A 95 -3.64 -38.74 0.90
CA ASP A 95 -2.57 -38.06 1.64
C ASP A 95 -3.09 -37.50 2.99
N PHE A 96 -4.40 -37.18 3.08
CA PHE A 96 -5.04 -36.72 4.32
C PHE A 96 -5.26 -37.86 5.32
N GLU A 97 -5.55 -39.08 4.83
CA GLU A 97 -5.76 -40.24 5.69
C GLU A 97 -4.45 -40.73 6.32
N ALA A 98 -3.33 -40.67 5.60
CA ALA A 98 -2.02 -41.03 6.10
C ALA A 98 -1.55 -40.18 7.30
N VAL A 99 -1.92 -38.90 7.32
CA VAL A 99 -1.61 -37.97 8.42
C VAL A 99 -2.58 -38.14 9.60
N ARG A 100 -3.81 -38.61 9.36
CA ARG A 100 -4.83 -38.83 10.41
C ARG A 100 -4.59 -40.12 11.20
N GLU A 101 -3.95 -41.12 10.60
CA GLU A 101 -3.70 -42.44 11.20
C GLU A 101 -2.32 -42.56 11.88
N SER A 102 -1.48 -41.51 11.77
CA SER A 102 -0.19 -41.38 12.47
C SER A 102 -0.33 -40.60 13.78
#